data_AF-A0A8H7VYN4-F1
#
_entry.id   AF-A0A8H7VYN4-F1
#
_cell.length_a   1.000
_cell.length_b   1.000
_cell.length_c   1.000
_cell.angle_alpha   90.00
_cell.angle_beta   90.00
_cell.angle_gamma   90.00
#
_symmetry.space_group_name_H-M   'P 1'
#
loop_
_entity.id
_entity.type
_entity.pdbx_description
1 polymer ?
#
loop_
_entity_poly.entity_id
_entity_poly.type
_entity_poly.pdbx_seq_one_letter_code
_entity_poly.pdbx_strand_id
1 'polypeptide(L)'
;MAHLKELDEGHYTVLMFGSQCDLYLSSPDVFLQLLREEWEKLHVDITKSLEKTWTPTTNVTNTAQEAVFDNSIDTYELFMAYGFARYLNTVAEVGKKEYSLLLYTNFNGVKMPPGAPVPPPGSPFPSGGARARDFWQILAPSLDILAADVYLGDYNGTHAVYSHRNYPRFVPEQRQDDYGVRRIWSAIGAHQAIGASAFGIDTLEPSISALGHTYALIKNVSNILFKAQETRRV
;
A
#
# COMPACT_ATOMS: atom_id res chain seq x y z
N MET A 1 20.38 3.37 -6.13
CA MET A 1 20.81 2.07 -5.57
C MET A 1 22.30 1.87 -5.65
N ALA A 2 22.96 2.01 -6.81
CA ALA A 2 24.41 1.83 -6.94
C ALA A 2 25.25 2.63 -5.90
N HIS A 3 24.98 3.93 -5.74
CA HIS A 3 25.68 4.75 -4.75
C HIS A 3 25.43 4.29 -3.29
N LEU A 4 24.22 3.84 -2.99
CA LEU A 4 23.90 3.31 -1.65
C LEU A 4 24.65 2.01 -1.40
N LYS A 5 24.77 1.13 -2.39
CA LYS A 5 25.55 -0.10 -2.30
C LYS A 5 27.01 0.21 -2.00
N GLU A 6 27.61 1.13 -2.75
CA GLU A 6 29.02 1.53 -2.58
C GLU A 6 29.33 1.94 -1.14
N LEU A 7 28.40 2.62 -0.47
CA LEU A 7 28.62 3.20 0.85
C LEU A 7 28.08 2.36 2.03
N ASP A 8 27.06 1.53 1.82
CA ASP A 8 26.29 0.90 2.90
C ASP A 8 26.20 -0.63 2.78
N GLU A 9 26.74 -1.24 1.71
CA GLU A 9 26.78 -2.71 1.58
C GLU A 9 27.62 -3.31 2.73
N GLY A 10 27.01 -4.23 3.47
CA GLY A 10 27.60 -4.85 4.67
C GLY A 10 27.39 -4.07 5.97
N HIS A 11 27.04 -2.79 5.91
CA HIS A 11 26.67 -1.99 7.08
C HIS A 11 25.17 -2.05 7.38
N TYR A 12 24.34 -2.07 6.33
CA TYR A 12 22.88 -2.12 6.42
C TYR A 12 22.30 -1.00 7.31
N THR A 13 22.82 0.22 7.16
CA THR A 13 22.26 1.41 7.81
C THR A 13 20.89 1.73 7.21
N VAL A 14 20.77 1.61 5.89
CA VAL A 14 19.47 1.70 5.19
C VAL A 14 18.89 0.30 5.06
N LEU A 15 17.76 0.07 5.76
CA LEU A 15 17.11 -1.23 5.81
C LEU A 15 16.03 -1.41 4.73
N MET A 16 15.36 -0.32 4.36
CA MET A 16 14.25 -0.30 3.42
C MET A 16 14.23 1.00 2.61
N PHE A 17 13.74 0.94 1.38
CA PHE A 17 13.56 2.11 0.53
C PHE A 17 12.11 2.21 0.03
N GLY A 18 11.49 3.38 0.24
CA GLY A 18 10.12 3.67 -0.15
C GLY A 18 10.06 4.59 -1.37
N SER A 19 9.12 4.34 -2.28
CA SER A 19 8.81 5.27 -3.38
C SER A 19 7.30 5.52 -3.45
N GLN A 20 6.93 6.79 -3.59
CA GLN A 20 5.59 7.21 -4.00
C GLN A 20 5.62 7.58 -5.49
N CYS A 21 4.52 7.42 -6.20
CA CYS A 21 4.44 7.78 -7.62
C CYS A 21 3.05 8.30 -7.98
N ASP A 22 2.99 9.40 -8.75
CA ASP A 22 1.80 10.00 -9.37
C ASP A 22 2.06 10.20 -10.89
N LEU A 23 1.73 9.21 -11.73
CA LEU A 23 2.01 9.12 -13.17
C LEU A 23 0.88 8.34 -13.85
N TYR A 24 0.49 8.79 -15.04
CA TYR A 24 -0.60 8.23 -15.83
C TYR A 24 -0.02 7.54 -17.07
N LEU A 25 -0.04 6.21 -17.11
CA LEU A 25 0.22 5.44 -18.33
C LEU A 25 -0.65 4.18 -18.31
N SER A 26 -1.57 4.04 -19.26
CA SER A 26 -2.30 2.79 -19.43
C SER A 26 -2.59 2.48 -20.90
N SER A 27 -2.49 1.19 -21.24
CA SER A 27 -3.00 0.60 -22.46
C SER A 27 -4.21 -0.28 -22.06
N PRO A 28 -5.44 0.12 -22.43
CA PRO A 28 -6.66 -0.57 -21.99
C PRO A 28 -6.77 -2.05 -22.42
N ASP A 29 -6.24 -2.42 -23.58
CA ASP A 29 -6.29 -3.80 -24.08
C ASP A 29 -5.58 -4.78 -23.13
N VAL A 30 -4.37 -4.42 -22.71
CA VAL A 30 -3.55 -5.25 -21.83
C VAL A 30 -4.17 -5.34 -20.43
N PHE A 31 -4.83 -4.27 -19.97
CA PHE A 31 -5.58 -4.29 -18.72
C PHE A 31 -6.76 -5.26 -18.76
N LEU A 32 -7.52 -5.28 -19.86
CA LEU A 32 -8.63 -6.21 -20.05
C LEU A 32 -8.17 -7.66 -20.13
N GLN A 33 -7.04 -7.92 -20.79
CA GLN A 33 -6.47 -9.27 -20.83
C GLN A 33 -6.08 -9.75 -19.43
N LEU A 34 -5.36 -8.92 -18.66
CA LEU A 34 -4.99 -9.22 -17.27
C LEU A 34 -6.22 -9.53 -16.42
N LEU A 35 -7.27 -8.71 -16.53
CA LEU A 35 -8.52 -8.92 -15.82
C LEU A 35 -9.14 -10.29 -16.09
N ARG A 36 -9.08 -10.77 -17.34
CA ARG A 36 -9.60 -12.10 -17.70
C ARG A 36 -8.76 -13.22 -17.10
N GLU A 37 -7.44 -13.08 -17.15
CA GLU A 37 -6.49 -14.11 -16.69
C GLU A 37 -6.50 -14.24 -15.16
N GLU A 38 -6.66 -13.14 -14.44
CA GLU A 38 -6.53 -13.09 -12.98
C GLU A 38 -7.86 -13.03 -12.23
N TRP A 39 -9.01 -12.99 -12.93
CA TRP A 39 -10.34 -12.76 -12.36
C TRP A 39 -10.64 -13.57 -11.10
N GLU A 40 -10.44 -14.89 -11.16
CA GLU A 40 -10.73 -15.82 -10.06
C GLU A 40 -9.83 -15.62 -8.83
N LYS A 41 -8.69 -14.95 -9.00
CA LYS A 41 -7.76 -14.65 -7.90
C LYS A 41 -8.05 -13.29 -7.28
N LEU A 42 -8.75 -12.40 -7.99
CA LEU A 42 -9.07 -11.07 -7.49
C LEU A 42 -10.03 -11.16 -6.31
N HIS A 43 -9.82 -10.28 -5.34
CA HIS A 43 -10.69 -10.17 -4.18
C HIS A 43 -12.13 -9.85 -4.58
N VAL A 44 -13.08 -10.45 -3.86
CA VAL A 44 -14.52 -10.35 -4.15
C VAL A 44 -15.04 -8.90 -4.24
N ASP A 45 -14.45 -7.96 -3.49
CA ASP A 45 -14.79 -6.54 -3.58
C ASP A 45 -14.50 -5.95 -4.98
N ILE A 46 -13.40 -6.38 -5.62
CA ILE A 46 -12.99 -5.91 -6.95
C ILE A 46 -13.93 -6.52 -7.99
N THR A 47 -14.13 -7.84 -7.96
CA THR A 47 -14.97 -8.53 -8.94
C THR A 47 -16.42 -8.05 -8.88
N LYS A 48 -17.01 -7.93 -7.68
CA LYS A 48 -18.36 -7.36 -7.51
C LYS A 48 -18.52 -5.93 -8.00
N SER A 49 -17.46 -5.12 -7.89
CA SER A 49 -17.50 -3.74 -8.39
C SER A 49 -17.54 -3.74 -9.93
N LEU A 50 -16.69 -4.57 -10.56
CA LEU A 50 -16.58 -4.66 -12.01
C LEU A 50 -17.77 -5.38 -12.66
N GLU A 51 -18.38 -6.38 -12.03
CA GLU A 51 -19.49 -7.18 -12.58
C GLU A 51 -20.69 -6.34 -13.09
N LYS A 52 -20.84 -5.12 -12.59
CA LYS A 52 -21.87 -4.18 -13.05
C LYS A 52 -21.66 -3.70 -14.48
N THR A 53 -20.42 -3.70 -14.96
CA THR A 53 -20.02 -3.13 -16.25
C THR A 53 -19.27 -4.14 -17.12
N TRP A 54 -18.48 -5.03 -16.51
CA TRP A 54 -17.62 -5.96 -17.21
C TRP A 54 -17.43 -7.28 -16.43
N THR A 55 -17.42 -8.40 -17.16
CA THR A 55 -17.01 -9.72 -16.67
C THR A 55 -16.04 -10.38 -17.65
N PRO A 56 -15.35 -11.48 -17.28
CA PRO A 56 -14.43 -12.19 -18.18
C PRO A 56 -15.08 -12.76 -19.44
N THR A 57 -16.41 -12.76 -19.55
CA THR A 57 -17.15 -13.18 -20.75
C THR A 57 -17.70 -12.01 -21.56
N THR A 58 -17.57 -10.76 -21.09
CA THR A 58 -18.03 -9.58 -21.83
C THR A 58 -17.29 -9.47 -23.17
N ASN A 59 -18.05 -9.42 -24.26
CA ASN A 59 -17.50 -9.18 -25.60
C ASN A 59 -17.20 -7.69 -25.77
N VAL A 60 -15.93 -7.34 -25.94
CA VAL A 60 -15.47 -5.95 -26.03
C VAL A 60 -14.98 -5.67 -27.44
N THR A 61 -15.65 -4.76 -28.15
CA THR A 61 -15.29 -4.32 -29.51
C THR A 61 -14.61 -2.95 -29.55
N ASN A 62 -14.77 -2.15 -28.49
CA ASN A 62 -14.06 -0.90 -28.25
C ASN A 62 -13.48 -0.96 -26.84
N THR A 63 -12.16 -0.88 -26.73
CA THR A 63 -11.44 -1.06 -25.47
C THR A 63 -11.15 0.24 -24.74
N ALA A 64 -11.60 1.38 -25.26
CA ALA A 64 -11.57 2.65 -24.52
C ALA A 64 -12.21 2.47 -23.13
N GLN A 65 -11.58 3.01 -22.08
CA GLN A 65 -12.03 2.81 -20.70
C GLN A 65 -13.51 3.18 -20.55
N GLU A 66 -13.92 4.31 -21.11
CA GLU A 66 -15.27 4.86 -21.04
C GLU A 66 -16.30 4.03 -21.85
N ALA A 67 -15.83 3.18 -22.77
CA ALA A 67 -16.67 2.29 -23.54
C ALA A 67 -16.91 0.94 -22.82
N VAL A 68 -16.03 0.56 -21.91
CA VAL A 68 -16.06 -0.75 -21.23
C VAL A 68 -16.51 -0.65 -19.79
N PHE A 69 -16.12 0.41 -19.10
CA PHE A 69 -16.35 0.60 -17.68
C PHE A 69 -17.15 1.86 -17.42
N ASP A 70 -17.77 1.93 -16.24
CA ASP A 70 -18.44 3.13 -15.79
C ASP A 70 -17.44 4.20 -15.34
N ASN A 71 -17.91 5.44 -15.22
CA ASN A 71 -17.13 6.53 -14.64
C ASN A 71 -17.13 6.49 -13.09
N SER A 72 -17.09 5.30 -12.49
CA SER A 72 -17.05 5.15 -11.03
C SER A 72 -15.62 5.28 -10.50
N ILE A 73 -15.49 5.72 -9.24
CA ILE A 73 -14.21 5.78 -8.55
C ILE A 73 -13.49 4.43 -8.51
N ASP A 74 -14.24 3.32 -8.52
CA ASP A 74 -13.68 1.97 -8.49
C ASP A 74 -12.92 1.67 -9.79
N THR A 75 -13.54 1.97 -10.93
CA THR A 75 -12.89 1.86 -12.26
C THR A 75 -11.64 2.73 -12.32
N TYR A 76 -11.73 4.00 -11.91
CA TYR A 76 -10.58 4.91 -11.93
C TYR A 76 -9.44 4.42 -11.03
N GLU A 77 -9.73 3.93 -9.82
CA GLU A 77 -8.71 3.38 -8.92
C GLU A 77 -8.00 2.17 -9.53
N LEU A 78 -8.73 1.25 -10.18
CA LEU A 78 -8.13 0.05 -10.78
C LEU A 78 -7.24 0.38 -11.98
N PHE A 79 -7.69 1.26 -12.87
CA PHE A 79 -6.88 1.69 -14.03
C PHE A 79 -5.61 2.42 -13.61
N MET A 80 -5.71 3.27 -12.59
CA MET A 80 -4.54 3.96 -12.05
C MET A 80 -3.54 2.97 -11.45
N ALA A 81 -4.02 2.08 -10.58
CA ALA A 81 -3.17 1.07 -9.97
C ALA A 81 -2.48 0.17 -11.01
N TYR A 82 -3.16 -0.17 -12.10
CA TYR A 82 -2.55 -0.93 -13.19
C TYR A 82 -1.33 -0.22 -13.80
N GLY A 83 -1.46 1.06 -14.14
CA GLY A 83 -0.36 1.86 -14.69
C GLY A 83 0.78 2.02 -13.69
N PHE A 84 0.43 2.40 -12.47
CA PHE A 84 1.38 2.64 -11.39
C PHE A 84 2.17 1.41 -10.98
N ALA A 85 1.49 0.29 -10.77
CA ALA A 85 2.12 -0.93 -10.32
C ALA A 85 3.17 -1.41 -11.31
N ARG A 86 2.87 -1.37 -12.62
CA ARG A 86 3.83 -1.76 -13.66
C ARG A 86 5.04 -0.83 -13.71
N TYR A 87 4.82 0.47 -13.60
CA TYR A 87 5.91 1.45 -13.58
C TYR A 87 6.82 1.24 -12.37
N LEU A 88 6.26 1.23 -11.15
CA LEU A 88 7.04 1.03 -9.93
C LEU A 88 7.69 -0.34 -9.86
N ASN A 89 7.07 -1.39 -10.42
CA ASN A 89 7.72 -2.68 -10.56
C ASN A 89 8.99 -2.60 -11.38
N THR A 90 8.95 -1.89 -12.52
CA THR A 90 10.12 -1.74 -13.39
C THR A 90 11.24 -1.01 -12.66
N VAL A 91 10.91 0.08 -11.95
CA VAL A 91 11.87 0.82 -11.11
C VAL A 91 12.44 -0.06 -10.00
N ALA A 92 11.58 -0.81 -9.30
CA ALA A 92 11.96 -1.71 -8.22
C ALA A 92 12.85 -2.85 -8.71
N GLU A 93 12.52 -3.45 -9.86
CA GLU A 93 13.30 -4.54 -10.46
C GLU A 93 14.72 -4.08 -10.81
N VAL A 94 14.85 -2.92 -11.48
CA VAL A 94 16.16 -2.35 -11.81
C VAL A 94 16.92 -1.97 -10.53
N GLY A 95 16.24 -1.37 -9.55
CA GLY A 95 16.83 -1.03 -8.26
C GLY A 95 17.39 -2.24 -7.51
N LYS A 96 16.62 -3.34 -7.48
CA LYS A 96 17.01 -4.60 -6.82
C LYS A 96 18.17 -5.31 -7.50
N LYS A 97 18.32 -5.18 -8.83
CA LYS A 97 19.48 -5.70 -9.59
C LYS A 97 20.78 -5.03 -9.16
N GLU A 98 20.73 -3.73 -8.85
CA GLU A 98 21.89 -3.00 -8.33
C GLU A 98 22.17 -3.37 -6.87
N TYR A 99 21.18 -3.22 -5.99
CA TYR A 99 21.28 -3.53 -4.56
C TYR A 99 19.94 -4.03 -4.02
N SER A 100 19.91 -5.30 -3.61
CA SER A 100 18.67 -6.01 -3.24
C SER A 100 18.18 -5.68 -1.82
N LEU A 101 17.87 -4.40 -1.57
CA LEU A 101 17.16 -3.97 -0.36
C LEU A 101 15.67 -4.30 -0.44
N LEU A 102 15.03 -4.32 0.73
CA LEU A 102 13.57 -4.34 0.84
C LEU A 102 13.00 -3.04 0.28
N LEU A 103 12.10 -3.16 -0.69
CA LEU A 103 11.44 -2.04 -1.34
C LEU A 103 9.96 -2.02 -0.98
N TYR A 104 9.43 -0.83 -0.71
CA TYR A 104 8.01 -0.65 -0.49
C TYR A 104 7.45 0.53 -1.27
N THR A 105 6.14 0.53 -1.44
CA THR A 105 5.37 1.71 -1.84
C THR A 105 4.32 1.97 -0.78
N ASN A 106 3.91 3.21 -0.61
CA ASN A 106 2.84 3.60 0.30
C ASN A 106 1.66 4.21 -0.44
N PHE A 107 0.49 4.07 0.15
CA PHE A 107 -0.77 4.59 -0.36
C PHE A 107 -1.53 5.26 0.76
N ASN A 108 -2.41 6.19 0.39
CA ASN A 108 -3.39 6.68 1.34
C ASN A 108 -4.29 5.51 1.80
N GLY A 109 -4.29 5.27 3.11
CA GLY A 109 -5.03 4.18 3.75
C GLY A 109 -6.53 4.44 3.89
N VAL A 110 -7.01 5.63 3.52
CA VAL A 110 -8.44 5.98 3.55
C VAL A 110 -9.16 5.31 2.38
N LYS A 111 -10.03 4.33 2.70
CA LYS A 111 -10.95 3.72 1.73
C LYS A 111 -12.18 4.62 1.56
N MET A 112 -12.41 5.13 0.37
CA MET A 112 -13.67 5.79 0.04
C MET A 112 -14.82 4.76 -0.03
N PRO A 113 -16.08 5.17 0.19
CA PRO A 113 -17.23 4.29 0.01
C PRO A 113 -17.31 3.75 -1.44
N PRO A 114 -17.76 2.51 -1.65
CA PRO A 114 -18.09 1.99 -2.98
C PRO A 114 -19.08 2.88 -3.72
N GLY A 115 -18.82 3.15 -5.00
CA GLY A 115 -19.69 3.99 -5.84
C GLY A 115 -19.71 5.48 -5.47
N ALA A 116 -18.80 5.96 -4.62
CA ALA A 116 -18.64 7.39 -4.39
C ALA A 116 -18.30 8.12 -5.70
N PRO A 117 -18.75 9.38 -5.88
CA PRO A 117 -18.40 10.15 -7.06
C PRO A 117 -16.89 10.35 -7.13
N VAL A 118 -16.35 10.31 -8.35
CA VAL A 118 -14.95 10.62 -8.62
C VAL A 118 -14.69 12.07 -8.18
N PRO A 119 -13.69 12.32 -7.31
CA PRO A 119 -13.31 13.68 -6.96
C PRO A 119 -12.98 14.48 -8.22
N PRO A 120 -13.33 15.78 -8.29
CA PRO A 120 -13.11 16.56 -9.49
C PRO A 120 -11.62 16.58 -9.87
N PRO A 121 -11.28 16.64 -11.18
CA PRO A 121 -9.91 16.73 -11.64
C PRO A 121 -9.13 17.84 -10.89
N GLY A 122 -7.91 17.52 -10.45
CA GLY A 122 -7.10 18.43 -9.62
C GLY A 122 -7.38 18.35 -8.11
N SER A 123 -8.36 17.54 -7.67
CA SER A 123 -8.46 17.18 -6.25
C SER A 123 -7.25 16.34 -5.85
N PRO A 124 -6.70 16.52 -4.64
CA PRO A 124 -5.56 15.75 -4.13
C PRO A 124 -5.95 14.33 -3.74
N PHE A 125 -6.86 13.68 -4.49
CA PHE A 125 -7.30 12.33 -4.21
C PHE A 125 -6.32 11.33 -4.84
N PRO A 126 -5.57 10.56 -4.02
CA PRO A 126 -4.64 9.57 -4.53
C PRO A 126 -5.44 8.36 -5.01
N SER A 127 -5.75 8.34 -6.31
CA SER A 127 -6.36 7.20 -6.98
C SER A 127 -5.33 6.07 -7.13
N GLY A 128 -5.76 4.82 -7.02
CA GLY A 128 -4.88 3.63 -7.15
C GLY A 128 -4.42 3.00 -5.85
N GLY A 129 -5.00 3.40 -4.70
CA GLY A 129 -4.66 2.89 -3.37
C GLY A 129 -5.34 1.57 -2.99
N ALA A 130 -5.85 1.49 -1.75
CA ALA A 130 -6.23 0.27 -1.04
C ALA A 130 -7.16 -0.71 -1.81
N ARG A 131 -8.08 -0.21 -2.64
CA ARG A 131 -9.03 -1.08 -3.35
C ARG A 131 -8.38 -1.90 -4.45
N ALA A 132 -7.30 -1.38 -5.05
CA ALA A 132 -6.59 -2.00 -6.14
C ALA A 132 -5.36 -2.80 -5.70
N ARG A 133 -5.27 -3.15 -4.41
CA ARG A 133 -4.12 -3.88 -3.84
C ARG A 133 -3.78 -5.18 -4.58
N ASP A 134 -4.77 -5.94 -5.04
CA ASP A 134 -4.52 -7.20 -5.75
C ASP A 134 -3.78 -6.96 -7.06
N PHE A 135 -4.08 -5.85 -7.74
CA PHE A 135 -3.35 -5.42 -8.93
C PHE A 135 -1.90 -5.09 -8.60
N TRP A 136 -1.65 -4.36 -7.52
CA TRP A 136 -0.30 -4.10 -7.03
C TRP A 136 0.47 -5.39 -6.73
N GLN A 137 -0.16 -6.35 -6.07
CA GLN A 137 0.46 -7.62 -5.73
C GLN A 137 0.77 -8.49 -6.97
N ILE A 138 -0.04 -8.38 -8.02
CA ILE A 138 0.14 -9.14 -9.28
C ILE A 138 1.18 -8.45 -10.18
N LEU A 139 1.10 -7.12 -10.30
CA LEU A 139 1.84 -6.35 -11.29
C LEU A 139 3.16 -5.78 -10.76
N ALA A 140 3.32 -5.70 -9.44
CA ALA A 140 4.54 -5.24 -8.78
C ALA A 140 5.19 -6.27 -7.85
N PRO A 141 5.51 -7.48 -8.34
CA PRO A 141 6.15 -8.52 -7.52
C PRO A 141 7.55 -8.14 -7.03
N SER A 142 8.18 -7.11 -7.61
CA SER A 142 9.47 -6.60 -7.13
C SER A 142 9.35 -5.72 -5.89
N LEU A 143 8.15 -5.28 -5.51
CA LEU A 143 7.89 -4.57 -4.26
C LEU A 143 7.59 -5.59 -3.14
N ASP A 144 8.30 -5.49 -2.03
CA ASP A 144 8.16 -6.42 -0.90
C ASP A 144 6.97 -6.07 -0.01
N ILE A 145 6.61 -4.79 0.06
CA ILE A 145 5.57 -4.28 0.95
C ILE A 145 4.69 -3.25 0.25
N LEU A 146 3.37 -3.43 0.40
CA LEU A 146 2.36 -2.45 0.05
C LEU A 146 1.87 -1.80 1.34
N ALA A 147 2.40 -0.62 1.62
CA ALA A 147 2.25 0.06 2.89
C ALA A 147 1.10 1.09 2.85
N ALA A 148 0.61 1.48 4.01
CA ALA A 148 -0.55 2.39 4.11
C ALA A 148 -0.27 3.57 5.03
N ASP A 149 -0.56 4.77 4.54
CA ASP A 149 -0.56 6.00 5.31
C ASP A 149 -1.91 6.12 6.03
N VAL A 150 -1.89 6.09 7.35
CA VAL A 150 -3.13 5.99 8.14
C VAL A 150 -3.26 7.15 9.12
N TYR A 151 -3.69 8.30 8.61
CA TYR A 151 -3.88 9.52 9.41
C TYR A 151 -5.22 9.56 10.15
N LEU A 152 -6.30 9.14 9.49
CA LEU A 152 -7.68 9.25 9.99
C LEU A 152 -8.49 8.01 9.55
N GLY A 153 -9.64 7.80 10.20
CA GLY A 153 -10.62 6.78 9.78
C GLY A 153 -10.48 5.42 10.47
N ASP A 154 -10.99 4.38 9.80
CA ASP A 154 -11.03 3.00 10.29
C ASP A 154 -9.66 2.32 10.20
N TYR A 155 -8.85 2.53 11.24
CA TYR A 155 -7.50 1.98 11.33
C TYR A 155 -7.46 0.46 11.19
N ASN A 156 -8.42 -0.25 11.79
CA ASN A 156 -8.46 -1.71 11.76
C ASN A 156 -8.89 -2.23 10.38
N GLY A 157 -9.90 -1.62 9.78
CA GLY A 157 -10.31 -1.93 8.41
C GLY A 157 -9.19 -1.70 7.41
N THR A 158 -8.44 -0.60 7.55
CA THR A 158 -7.26 -0.33 6.71
C THR A 158 -6.23 -1.47 6.83
N HIS A 159 -5.85 -1.89 8.05
CA HIS A 159 -4.92 -3.01 8.21
C HIS A 159 -5.43 -4.33 7.61
N ALA A 160 -6.72 -4.63 7.72
CA ALA A 160 -7.31 -5.82 7.13
C ALA A 160 -7.16 -5.83 5.61
N VAL A 161 -7.34 -4.68 4.96
CA VAL A 161 -7.18 -4.55 3.50
C VAL A 161 -5.73 -4.81 3.09
N TYR A 162 -4.75 -4.14 3.70
CA TYR A 162 -3.33 -4.29 3.34
C TYR A 162 -2.69 -5.60 3.82
N SER A 163 -3.36 -6.36 4.71
CA SER A 163 -2.94 -7.71 5.12
C SER A 163 -3.21 -8.81 4.07
N HIS A 164 -3.93 -8.47 2.99
CA HIS A 164 -4.40 -9.44 2.01
C HIS A 164 -3.25 -10.27 1.41
N ARG A 165 -3.49 -11.58 1.23
CA ARG A 165 -2.49 -12.58 0.78
C ARG A 165 -1.22 -12.66 1.64
N ASN A 166 -1.32 -12.35 2.94
CA ASN A 166 -0.21 -12.38 3.89
C ASN A 166 0.94 -11.42 3.55
N TYR A 167 0.68 -10.32 2.83
CA TYR A 167 1.69 -9.28 2.66
C TYR A 167 2.10 -8.68 4.03
N PRO A 168 3.39 -8.35 4.24
CA PRO A 168 3.83 -7.67 5.44
C PRO A 168 3.10 -6.35 5.64
N ARG A 169 2.82 -5.99 6.90
CA ARG A 169 2.12 -4.75 7.23
C ARG A 169 3.10 -3.72 7.77
N PHE A 170 3.07 -2.54 7.18
CA PHE A 170 3.89 -1.41 7.58
C PHE A 170 3.06 -0.13 7.47
N VAL A 171 3.12 0.72 8.49
CA VAL A 171 2.46 2.04 8.52
C VAL A 171 3.57 3.11 8.42
N PRO A 172 3.99 3.51 7.22
CA PRO A 172 5.09 4.45 7.02
C PRO A 172 4.72 5.88 7.46
N GLU A 173 3.43 6.20 7.45
CA GLU A 173 2.93 7.49 7.88
C GLU A 173 1.64 7.38 8.70
N GLN A 174 1.59 8.16 9.77
CA GLN A 174 0.39 8.40 10.57
C GLN A 174 0.57 9.66 11.41
N ARG A 175 -0.49 10.05 12.14
CA ARG A 175 -0.43 11.20 13.05
C ARG A 175 0.60 11.00 14.16
N GLN A 176 1.24 12.10 14.55
CA GLN A 176 2.18 12.15 15.67
C GLN A 176 1.56 12.50 17.02
N ASP A 177 0.28 12.88 17.05
CA ASP A 177 -0.44 13.22 18.28
C ASP A 177 -0.95 11.97 19.03
N ASP A 178 -1.57 12.18 20.20
CA ASP A 178 -2.09 11.11 21.06
C ASP A 178 -3.00 10.12 20.32
N TYR A 179 -3.72 10.57 19.29
CA TYR A 179 -4.58 9.71 18.48
C TYR A 179 -3.75 8.69 17.66
N GLY A 180 -2.68 9.13 17.01
CA GLY A 180 -1.79 8.28 16.23
C GLY A 180 -0.86 7.44 17.10
N VAL A 181 -0.36 8.00 18.20
CA VAL A 181 0.52 7.29 19.14
C VAL A 181 -0.15 6.04 19.71
N ARG A 182 -1.43 6.11 20.10
CA ARG A 182 -2.19 4.94 20.58
C ARG A 182 -2.31 3.84 19.52
N ARG A 183 -2.33 4.20 18.24
CA ARG A 183 -2.50 3.27 17.13
C ARG A 183 -1.25 2.46 16.81
N ILE A 184 -0.06 2.92 17.22
CA ILE A 184 1.18 2.13 17.14
C ILE A 184 1.00 0.78 17.84
N TRP A 185 0.36 0.78 19.02
CA TRP A 185 0.07 -0.45 19.76
C TRP A 185 -0.91 -1.36 19.01
N SER A 186 -1.90 -0.80 18.33
CA SER A 186 -2.81 -1.58 17.50
C SER A 186 -2.08 -2.18 16.29
N ALA A 187 -1.28 -1.38 15.59
CA ALA A 187 -0.52 -1.82 14.44
C ALA A 187 0.40 -3.00 14.80
N ILE A 188 1.21 -2.87 15.84
CA ILE A 188 2.18 -3.90 16.24
C ILE A 188 1.47 -5.07 16.94
N GLY A 189 0.57 -4.76 17.87
CA GLY A 189 -0.12 -5.73 18.72
C GLY A 189 -1.19 -6.50 17.96
N ALA A 190 -2.32 -5.85 17.68
CA ALA A 190 -3.47 -6.49 17.06
C ALA A 190 -3.24 -6.88 15.60
N HIS A 191 -2.40 -6.13 14.88
CA HIS A 191 -2.18 -6.34 13.46
C HIS A 191 -0.80 -6.89 13.13
N GLN A 192 0.11 -7.14 14.07
CA GLN A 192 1.44 -7.69 13.75
C GLN A 192 2.20 -6.92 12.65
N ALA A 193 2.04 -5.60 12.57
CA ALA A 193 2.81 -4.77 11.68
C ALA A 193 4.29 -4.82 12.07
N ILE A 194 5.17 -4.83 11.06
CA ILE A 194 6.63 -4.82 11.27
C ILE A 194 7.11 -3.45 11.77
N GLY A 195 6.29 -2.42 11.61
CA GLY A 195 6.57 -1.08 12.08
C GLY A 195 5.41 -0.13 11.85
N ALA A 196 5.43 0.97 12.59
CA ALA A 196 4.63 2.15 12.35
C ALA A 196 5.55 3.37 12.49
N SER A 197 5.28 4.44 11.74
CA SER A 197 6.11 5.64 11.70
C SER A 197 5.20 6.85 11.67
N ALA A 198 5.36 7.73 12.66
CA ALA A 198 4.62 8.99 12.71
C ALA A 198 5.29 10.01 11.79
N PHE A 199 4.48 10.79 11.08
CA PHE A 199 4.98 11.84 10.19
C PHE A 199 5.21 13.16 10.95
N GLY A 200 6.23 13.92 10.55
CA GLY A 200 6.50 15.28 11.06
C GLY A 200 7.06 15.36 12.49
N ILE A 201 7.83 14.34 12.90
CA ILE A 201 8.35 14.21 14.27
C ILE A 201 9.50 15.16 14.62
N ASP A 202 10.03 15.88 13.63
CA ASP A 202 11.10 16.88 13.78
C ASP A 202 10.69 18.08 14.64
N THR A 203 9.38 18.26 14.84
CA THR A 203 8.81 19.27 15.75
C THR A 203 8.63 18.80 17.19
N LEU A 204 8.92 17.53 17.49
CA LEU A 204 8.70 16.95 18.82
C LEU A 204 9.99 16.87 19.63
N GLU A 205 9.87 17.13 20.94
CA GLU A 205 10.91 16.81 21.90
C GLU A 205 10.73 15.36 22.40
N PRO A 206 11.65 14.43 22.08
CA PRO A 206 11.46 13.01 22.37
C PRO A 206 11.26 12.68 23.86
N SER A 207 11.91 13.42 24.76
CA SER A 207 11.87 13.14 26.20
C SER A 207 10.54 13.49 26.88
N ILE A 208 9.67 14.23 26.20
CA ILE A 208 8.36 14.64 26.75
C ILE A 208 7.18 14.24 25.85
N SER A 209 7.44 13.93 24.58
CA SER A 209 6.39 13.51 23.65
C SER A 209 5.82 12.13 24.00
N ALA A 210 4.50 11.96 23.81
CA ALA A 210 3.85 10.66 23.96
C ALA A 210 4.44 9.60 23.00
N LEU A 211 4.90 10.03 21.82
CA LEU A 211 5.57 9.19 20.85
C LEU A 211 6.90 8.62 21.40
N GLY A 212 7.75 9.48 21.97
CA GLY A 212 9.03 9.06 22.57
C GLY A 212 8.84 8.08 23.72
N HIS A 213 7.90 8.38 24.64
CA HIS A 213 7.54 7.44 25.71
C HIS A 213 7.01 6.10 25.18
N THR A 214 6.19 6.13 24.13
CA THR A 214 5.64 4.91 23.52
C THR A 214 6.73 4.04 22.93
N TYR A 215 7.68 4.60 22.18
CA TYR A 215 8.79 3.80 21.64
C TYR A 215 9.77 3.34 22.71
N ALA A 216 9.98 4.10 23.79
CA ALA A 216 10.76 3.62 24.93
C ALA A 216 10.12 2.37 25.56
N LEU A 217 8.78 2.35 25.70
CA LEU A 217 8.05 1.18 26.17
C LEU A 217 8.15 0.00 25.19
N ILE A 218 7.91 0.23 23.89
CA ILE A 218 8.02 -0.80 22.85
C ILE A 218 9.42 -1.42 22.85
N LYS A 219 10.47 -0.60 22.96
CA LYS A 219 11.85 -1.07 23.07
C LYS A 219 12.04 -2.01 24.27
N ASN A 220 11.51 -1.64 25.43
CA ASN A 220 11.59 -2.47 26.64
C ASN A 220 10.88 -3.82 26.52
N VAL A 221 9.83 -3.92 25.69
CA VAL A 221 9.07 -5.16 25.47
C VAL A 221 9.39 -5.86 24.14
N SER A 222 10.33 -5.34 23.35
CA SER A 222 10.62 -5.79 21.97
C SER A 222 10.89 -7.29 21.86
N ASN A 223 11.68 -7.87 22.78
CA ASN A 223 11.96 -9.30 22.80
C ASN A 223 10.68 -10.16 22.96
N ILE A 224 9.70 -9.68 23.74
CA ILE A 224 8.41 -10.37 23.92
C ILE A 224 7.59 -10.24 22.64
N LEU A 225 7.57 -9.04 22.05
CA LEU A 225 6.84 -8.77 20.82
C LEU A 225 7.36 -9.63 19.66
N PHE A 226 8.68 -9.71 19.45
CA PHE A 226 9.26 -10.51 18.37
C PHE A 226 8.90 -12.00 18.51
N LYS A 227 9.00 -12.56 19.72
CA LYS A 227 8.64 -13.96 19.99
C LYS A 227 7.13 -14.23 19.79
N ALA A 228 6.28 -13.26 20.13
CA ALA A 228 4.84 -13.36 19.88
C ALA A 228 4.52 -13.27 18.38
N GLN A 229 5.23 -12.42 17.63
CA GLN A 229 5.09 -12.29 16.17
C GLN A 229 5.50 -13.56 15.43
N GLU A 230 6.62 -14.18 15.81
CA GLU A 230 7.07 -15.47 15.25
C GLU A 230 6.02 -16.58 15.36
N THR A 231 5.26 -16.58 16.46
CA THR A 231 4.25 -17.62 16.75
C THR A 231 2.83 -17.21 16.36
N ARG A 232 2.64 -16.01 15.78
CA ARG A 232 1.34 -15.41 15.46
C ARG A 232 0.37 -15.33 16.66
N ARG A 233 0.88 -14.95 17.84
CA ARG A 233 0.13 -14.85 19.10
C ARG A 233 0.04 -13.43 19.67
N VAL A 234 0.20 -12.43 18.82
CA VAL A 234 0.10 -11.02 19.23
C VAL A 234 -1.37 -10.60 19.27
#